data_AF-A0ABD1K593-F1
#
_entry.id   AF-A0ABD1K593-F1
#
_cell.length_a   1.000
_cell.length_b   1.000
_cell.length_c   1.000
_cell.angle_alpha   90.00
_cell.angle_beta   90.00
_cell.angle_gamma   90.00
#
_symmetry.space_group_name_H-M   'P 1'
#
loop_
_entity.id
_entity.type
_entity.pdbx_description
1 polymer ?
#
loop_
_entity_poly.entity_id
_entity_poly.type
_entity_poly.pdbx_seq_one_letter_code
_entity_poly.pdbx_strand_id
1 'polypeptide(L)'
;MDLAISDHFCVFFDVCMSPHIQNRSMSVRRRVINNGTGLLFEQALSHTPSQPSDCADDLMIHFNSRMTHIMDNIAPLKTKRVTDNQKAPWKLNPVAKLLKRECRKSERMWRKSKLQIHYQIHKEMLGKYNLEISKARQSFFSNIINRNINNARVLFSTVEKLTNPSSQLPPELSSVNKCNDFASFFKGKIDKIRLNIASQLQIAQNLEPLAVQRGDLNLMPTFDLVDYETLEKNVQNLSSSTSELDILPTNFFKSVLHLISADVLQIINTSLQTGIFPSSLKNAVVKPLLKKNNLDSSVLNNYRPISNLPFIGKIIEKIVFNQLTL
;
A
#
# COMPACT_ATOMS: atom_id res chain seq x y z
N MET A 1 43.96 15.47 32.15
CA MET A 1 43.00 14.82 31.24
C MET A 1 43.48 15.17 29.85
N ASP A 2 44.31 14.31 29.28
CA ASP A 2 45.06 14.59 28.06
C ASP A 2 44.10 14.71 26.87
N LEU A 3 43.98 15.91 26.31
CA LEU A 3 43.43 16.07 24.97
C LEU A 3 44.46 15.49 24.00
N ALA A 4 44.13 14.37 23.37
CA ALA A 4 44.90 13.85 22.24
C ALA A 4 44.93 14.91 21.13
N ILE A 5 46.09 15.57 20.99
CA ILE A 5 46.38 16.47 19.87
C ILE A 5 46.66 15.56 18.67
N SER A 6 45.76 15.54 17.70
CA SER A 6 46.00 14.85 16.42
C SER A 6 47.09 15.61 15.65
N ASP A 7 48.04 14.85 15.14
CA ASP A 7 49.16 15.23 14.26
C ASP A 7 48.76 15.42 12.79
N HIS A 8 47.47 15.28 12.46
CA HIS A 8 46.95 15.56 11.14
C HIS A 8 46.56 17.03 10.98
N PHE A 9 47.08 17.69 9.93
CA PHE A 9 46.63 19.02 9.54
C PHE A 9 45.12 19.02 9.29
N CYS A 10 44.39 19.93 9.95
CA CYS A 10 42.96 20.09 9.75
C CYS A 10 42.72 20.59 8.31
N VAL A 11 42.13 19.74 7.48
CA VAL A 11 41.78 20.09 6.09
C VAL A 11 40.45 20.81 6.11
N PHE A 12 40.47 22.11 5.84
CA PHE A 12 39.27 22.89 5.58
C PHE A 12 39.02 22.94 4.08
N PHE A 13 37.76 22.76 3.68
CA PHE A 13 37.33 22.96 2.32
C PHE A 13 35.92 23.55 2.32
N ASP A 14 35.69 24.50 1.42
CA ASP A 14 34.39 25.10 1.22
C ASP A 14 33.59 24.28 0.22
N VAL A 15 32.52 23.65 0.68
CA VAL A 15 31.56 23.01 -0.21
C VAL A 15 30.41 23.96 -0.47
N CYS A 16 30.29 24.44 -1.71
CA CYS A 16 29.06 25.04 -2.20
C CYS A 16 28.01 23.95 -2.44
N MET A 17 27.41 23.45 -1.37
CA MET A 17 26.20 22.63 -1.46
C MET A 17 25.04 23.57 -1.74
N SER A 18 24.56 23.63 -2.99
CA SER A 18 23.18 24.06 -3.23
C SER A 18 22.29 22.89 -2.81
N PRO A 19 21.56 22.95 -1.68
CA PRO A 19 20.64 21.88 -1.36
C PRO A 19 19.56 21.92 -2.42
N HIS A 20 19.64 21.03 -3.41
CA HIS A 20 18.56 20.84 -4.36
C HIS A 20 17.44 20.12 -3.62
N ILE A 21 16.72 20.86 -2.79
CA ILE A 21 15.50 20.41 -2.13
C ILE A 21 14.45 20.38 -3.22
N GLN A 22 14.42 19.32 -4.02
CA GLN A 22 13.23 19.00 -4.80
C GLN A 22 12.14 18.66 -3.78
N ASN A 23 11.35 19.68 -3.41
CA ASN A 23 10.10 19.47 -2.69
C ASN A 23 9.18 18.68 -3.62
N ARG A 24 9.26 17.35 -3.58
CA ARG A 24 8.36 16.48 -4.32
C ARG A 24 6.96 16.68 -3.75
N SER A 25 6.11 17.37 -4.50
CA SER A 25 4.67 17.38 -4.25
C SER A 25 4.03 16.32 -5.12
N MET A 26 3.40 15.32 -4.51
CA MET A 26 2.61 14.34 -5.24
C MET A 26 1.13 14.74 -5.18
N SER A 27 0.42 14.64 -6.29
CA SER A 27 -1.04 14.70 -6.28
C SER A 27 -1.59 13.32 -5.94
N VAL A 28 -2.32 13.21 -4.84
CA VAL A 28 -3.01 11.98 -4.46
C VAL A 28 -4.51 12.19 -4.64
N ARG A 29 -5.17 11.26 -5.35
CA ARG A 29 -6.64 11.19 -5.44
C ARG A 29 -7.15 10.25 -4.37
N ARG A 30 -8.12 10.69 -3.57
CA ARG A 30 -8.76 9.84 -2.57
C ARG A 30 -10.20 10.26 -2.30
N ARG A 31 -11.04 9.30 -1.92
CA ARG A 31 -12.34 9.55 -1.30
C ARG A 31 -12.14 9.77 0.21
N VAL A 32 -12.98 10.61 0.82
CA VAL A 32 -13.00 10.78 2.28
C VAL A 32 -14.09 9.87 2.83
N ILE A 33 -13.67 8.73 3.39
CA ILE A 33 -14.57 7.78 4.05
C ILE A 33 -14.43 8.01 5.56
N ASN A 34 -15.54 8.30 6.21
CA ASN A 34 -15.65 8.57 7.64
C ASN A 34 -16.76 7.70 8.26
N ASN A 35 -16.98 7.82 9.57
CA ASN A 35 -17.97 7.01 10.28
C ASN A 35 -19.41 7.20 9.77
N GLY A 36 -19.75 8.37 9.20
CA GLY A 36 -21.08 8.64 8.64
C GLY A 36 -21.27 8.12 7.20
N THR A 37 -20.18 7.69 6.53
CA THR A 37 -20.24 7.28 5.12
C THR A 37 -21.07 6.00 4.93
N GLY A 38 -21.03 5.07 5.90
CA GLY A 38 -21.83 3.84 5.84
C GLY A 38 -23.34 4.10 5.83
N LEU A 39 -23.83 5.03 6.66
CA LEU A 39 -25.25 5.40 6.71
C LEU A 39 -25.71 6.06 5.41
N LEU A 40 -24.91 6.99 4.87
CA LEU A 40 -25.22 7.62 3.57
C LEU A 40 -25.22 6.59 2.43
N PHE A 41 -24.33 5.59 2.52
CA PHE A 41 -24.25 4.51 1.55
C PHE A 41 -25.48 3.60 1.61
N GLU A 42 -25.92 3.21 2.80
CA GLU A 42 -27.16 2.44 3.01
C GLU A 42 -28.39 3.18 2.45
N GLN A 43 -28.52 4.47 2.75
CA GLN A 43 -29.59 5.31 2.21
C GLN A 43 -29.52 5.40 0.68
N ALA A 44 -28.34 5.54 0.08
CA ALA A 44 -28.20 5.61 -1.36
C ALA A 44 -28.49 4.25 -2.05
N LEU A 45 -28.15 3.13 -1.40
CA LEU A 45 -28.43 1.78 -1.92
C LEU A 45 -29.93 1.52 -2.04
N SER A 46 -30.73 1.98 -1.08
CA SER A 46 -32.20 1.77 -1.10
C SER A 46 -32.88 2.47 -2.28
N HIS A 47 -32.29 3.58 -2.76
CA HIS A 47 -32.79 4.33 -3.91
C HIS A 47 -32.22 3.87 -5.26
N THR A 48 -31.31 2.92 -5.27
CA THR A 48 -30.66 2.42 -6.49
C THR A 48 -30.73 0.90 -6.51
N PRO A 49 -31.81 0.27 -6.98
CA PRO A 49 -31.93 -1.20 -6.94
C PRO A 49 -30.89 -1.88 -7.84
N SER A 50 -30.52 -3.12 -7.50
CA SER A 50 -29.69 -3.96 -8.37
C SER A 50 -30.45 -4.42 -9.60
N GLN A 51 -29.69 -4.73 -10.66
CA GLN A 51 -30.23 -5.26 -11.91
C GLN A 51 -29.86 -6.74 -12.02
N PRO A 52 -30.85 -7.65 -12.16
CA PRO A 52 -30.56 -9.07 -12.31
C PRO A 52 -29.93 -9.35 -13.68
N SER A 53 -29.03 -10.33 -13.72
CA SER A 53 -28.48 -10.91 -14.94
C SER A 53 -27.99 -12.32 -14.65
N ASP A 54 -27.99 -13.17 -15.68
CA ASP A 54 -27.42 -14.52 -15.64
C ASP A 54 -25.96 -14.56 -16.11
N CYS A 55 -25.42 -13.39 -16.48
CA CYS A 55 -24.04 -13.23 -16.93
C CYS A 55 -23.20 -12.58 -15.82
N ALA A 56 -22.11 -13.26 -15.43
CA ALA A 56 -21.23 -12.78 -14.37
C ALA A 56 -20.54 -11.44 -14.74
N ASP A 57 -20.27 -11.21 -16.03
CA ASP A 57 -19.72 -9.95 -16.54
C ASP A 57 -20.72 -8.79 -16.41
N ASP A 58 -21.98 -9.00 -16.80
CA ASP A 58 -23.03 -7.98 -16.71
C ASP A 58 -23.32 -7.62 -15.25
N LEU A 59 -23.46 -8.64 -14.38
CA LEU A 59 -23.62 -8.41 -12.93
C LEU A 59 -22.50 -7.55 -12.36
N MET A 60 -21.25 -7.81 -12.76
CA MET A 60 -20.09 -7.05 -12.30
C MET A 60 -20.09 -5.61 -12.86
N ILE A 61 -20.53 -5.41 -14.11
CA ILE A 61 -20.68 -4.08 -14.73
C ILE A 61 -21.76 -3.27 -14.01
N HIS A 62 -22.93 -3.86 -13.77
CA HIS A 62 -24.03 -3.21 -13.06
C HIS A 62 -23.64 -2.87 -11.62
N PHE A 63 -23.02 -3.82 -10.91
CA PHE A 63 -22.50 -3.60 -9.56
C PHE A 63 -21.49 -2.45 -9.54
N ASN A 64 -20.48 -2.47 -10.41
CA ASN A 64 -19.47 -1.40 -10.46
C ASN A 64 -20.09 -0.04 -10.76
N SER A 65 -21.02 0.03 -11.72
CA SER A 65 -21.69 1.27 -12.11
C SER A 65 -22.53 1.84 -10.97
N ARG A 66 -23.31 0.98 -10.30
CA ARG A 66 -24.12 1.34 -9.12
C ARG A 66 -23.23 1.84 -7.99
N MET A 67 -22.20 1.08 -7.60
CA MET A 67 -21.29 1.47 -6.52
C MET A 67 -20.51 2.74 -6.85
N THR A 68 -20.12 2.94 -8.11
CA THR A 68 -19.42 4.16 -8.53
C THR A 68 -20.32 5.37 -8.41
N HIS A 69 -21.56 5.28 -8.91
CA HIS A 69 -22.55 6.34 -8.82
C HIS A 69 -22.83 6.74 -7.36
N ILE A 70 -23.10 5.75 -6.49
CA ILE A 70 -23.32 5.99 -5.06
C ILE A 70 -22.11 6.69 -4.44
N MET A 71 -20.90 6.16 -4.67
CA MET A 71 -19.69 6.71 -4.07
C MET A 71 -19.36 8.12 -4.57
N ASP A 72 -19.66 8.45 -5.83
CA ASP A 72 -19.50 9.79 -6.37
C ASP A 72 -20.43 10.81 -5.72
N ASN A 73 -21.65 10.40 -5.38
CA ASN A 73 -22.60 11.25 -4.68
C ASN A 73 -22.23 11.46 -3.21
N ILE A 74 -21.92 10.39 -2.47
CA ILE A 74 -21.71 10.47 -1.01
C ILE A 74 -20.28 10.85 -0.62
N ALA A 75 -19.29 10.47 -1.42
CA ALA A 75 -17.87 10.61 -1.12
C ALA A 75 -17.03 10.83 -2.39
N PRO A 76 -17.22 11.96 -3.11
CA PRO A 76 -16.55 12.21 -4.39
C PRO A 76 -15.02 12.16 -4.28
N LEU A 77 -14.37 11.75 -5.37
CA LEU A 77 -12.92 11.73 -5.47
C LEU A 77 -12.36 13.15 -5.40
N LYS A 78 -11.47 13.40 -4.43
CA LYS A 78 -10.78 14.68 -4.27
C LYS A 78 -9.29 14.52 -4.53
N THR A 79 -8.74 15.41 -5.35
CA THR A 79 -7.30 15.51 -5.59
C THR A 79 -6.68 16.43 -4.54
N LYS A 80 -5.66 15.94 -3.82
CA LYS A 80 -4.91 16.72 -2.85
C LYS A 80 -3.43 16.68 -3.17
N ARG A 81 -2.77 17.84 -3.17
CA ARG A 81 -1.31 17.90 -3.18
C ARG A 81 -0.77 17.52 -1.80
N VAL A 82 0.04 16.48 -1.76
CA VAL A 82 0.74 16.00 -0.58
C VAL A 82 2.21 16.33 -0.76
N THR A 83 2.75 17.15 0.14
CA THR A 83 4.19 17.40 0.23
C THR A 83 4.81 16.33 1.12
N ASP A 84 5.96 15.78 0.74
CA ASP A 84 6.71 14.76 1.48
C ASP A 84 7.31 15.23 2.83
N ASN A 85 6.82 16.35 3.37
CA ASN A 85 7.22 16.87 4.66
C ASN A 85 6.44 16.18 5.80
N GLN A 86 6.61 14.86 5.94
CA GLN A 86 6.24 14.20 7.19
C GLN A 86 7.11 14.78 8.31
N LYS A 87 6.53 15.68 9.11
CA LYS A 87 7.22 16.20 10.30
C LYS A 87 7.41 15.04 11.28
N ALA A 88 8.65 14.81 11.67
CA ALA A 88 8.99 13.82 12.68
C ALA A 88 8.02 13.92 13.89
N PRO A 89 7.37 12.82 14.31
CA PRO A 89 6.28 12.86 15.29
C PRO A 89 6.64 13.59 16.60
N TRP A 90 7.87 13.42 17.08
CA TRP A 90 8.35 14.09 18.30
C TRP A 90 8.40 15.63 18.18
N LYS A 91 8.46 16.19 16.95
CA LYS A 91 8.35 17.65 16.73
C LYS A 91 6.91 18.16 16.92
N LEU A 92 5.92 17.27 17.07
CA LEU A 92 4.54 17.65 17.37
C LEU A 92 4.27 17.85 18.86
N ASN A 93 5.22 17.45 19.73
CA ASN A 93 5.14 17.63 21.17
C ASN A 93 4.79 19.11 21.53
N PRO A 94 3.74 19.36 22.34
CA PRO A 94 3.30 20.71 22.68
C PRO A 94 4.38 21.57 23.34
N VAL A 95 5.15 21.00 24.27
CA VAL A 95 6.25 21.69 24.99
C VAL A 95 7.36 22.06 24.01
N ALA A 96 7.77 21.12 23.16
CA ALA A 96 8.78 21.38 22.13
C ALA A 96 8.34 22.49 21.15
N LYS A 97 7.05 22.57 20.80
CA LYS A 97 6.51 23.66 19.96
C LYS A 97 6.59 25.02 20.66
N LEU A 98 6.26 25.08 21.95
CA LEU A 98 6.35 26.32 22.73
C LEU A 98 7.81 26.79 22.84
N LEU A 99 8.72 25.90 23.23
CA LEU A 99 10.15 26.22 23.32
C LEU A 99 10.74 26.66 21.98
N LYS A 100 10.29 26.07 20.86
CA LYS A 100 10.70 26.52 19.52
C LYS A 100 10.29 27.97 19.25
N ARG A 101 9.09 28.38 19.67
CA ARG A 101 8.61 29.77 19.49
C ARG A 101 9.47 30.74 20.28
N GLU A 102 9.76 30.42 21.54
CA GLU A 102 10.62 31.24 22.40
C GLU A 102 12.08 31.29 21.91
N CYS A 103 12.61 30.17 21.38
CA CYS A 103 13.89 30.14 20.67
C CYS A 103 13.93 31.13 19.51
N ARG A 104 12.89 31.16 18.66
CA ARG A 104 12.82 32.10 17.53
C ARG A 104 12.62 33.54 17.98
N LYS A 105 11.95 33.77 19.10
CA LYS A 105 11.77 35.10 19.69
C LYS A 105 13.11 35.65 20.18
N SER A 106 13.83 34.88 21.01
CA SER A 106 15.16 35.24 21.51
C SER A 106 16.19 35.38 20.38
N GLU A 107 16.17 34.51 19.37
CA GLU A 107 17.04 34.60 18.19
C GLU A 107 16.84 35.93 17.45
N ARG A 108 15.59 36.31 17.18
CA ARG A 108 15.26 37.57 16.50
C ARG A 108 15.68 38.78 17.33
N MET A 109 15.47 38.72 18.64
CA MET A 109 15.87 39.79 19.57
C MET A 109 17.38 40.00 19.58
N TRP A 110 18.17 38.92 19.65
CA TRP A 110 19.63 38.98 19.55
C TRP A 110 20.10 39.47 18.18
N ARG A 111 19.51 38.98 17.08
CA ARG A 111 19.87 39.45 15.72
C ARG A 111 19.66 40.95 15.55
N LYS A 112 18.63 41.52 16.20
CA LYS A 112 18.34 42.96 16.17
C LYS A 112 19.28 43.77 17.07
N SER A 113 19.46 43.37 18.32
CA SER A 113 20.19 44.21 19.29
C SER A 113 21.70 43.98 19.30
N LYS A 114 22.16 42.78 18.88
CA LYS A 114 23.54 42.29 18.98
C LYS A 114 24.15 42.30 20.39
N LEU A 115 23.34 42.47 21.43
CA LEU A 115 23.78 42.48 22.83
C LEU A 115 24.11 41.07 23.34
N GLN A 116 25.17 40.97 24.15
CA GLN A 116 25.63 39.71 24.74
C GLN A 116 24.58 39.04 25.63
N ILE A 117 23.80 39.83 26.37
CA ILE A 117 22.72 39.30 27.22
C ILE A 117 21.63 38.60 26.41
N HIS A 118 21.26 39.15 25.24
CA HIS A 118 20.27 38.49 24.36
C HIS A 118 20.85 37.24 23.69
N TYR A 119 22.16 37.22 23.42
CA TYR A 119 22.84 36.01 22.96
C TYR A 119 22.79 34.89 24.02
N GLN A 120 23.06 35.21 25.29
CA GLN A 120 22.98 34.25 26.39
C GLN A 120 21.56 33.70 26.56
N ILE A 121 20.54 34.56 26.52
CA ILE A 121 19.12 34.15 26.55
C ILE A 121 18.81 33.19 25.39
N HIS A 122 19.25 33.53 24.17
CA HIS A 122 19.05 32.65 23.01
C HIS A 122 19.73 31.29 23.21
N LYS A 123 20.98 31.26 23.68
CA LYS A 123 21.73 30.03 23.94
C LYS A 123 21.04 29.14 24.98
N GLU A 124 20.54 29.73 26.06
CA GLU A 124 19.77 29.02 27.09
C GLU A 124 18.48 28.43 26.51
N MET A 125 17.71 29.22 25.77
CA MET A 125 16.48 28.77 25.13
C MET A 125 16.74 27.65 24.11
N LEU A 126 17.85 27.72 23.38
CA LEU A 126 18.28 26.68 22.45
C LEU A 126 18.63 25.38 23.18
N GLY A 127 19.32 25.47 24.31
CA GLY A 127 19.58 24.33 25.20
C GLY A 127 18.29 23.66 25.67
N LYS A 128 17.34 24.44 26.20
CA LYS A 128 16.02 23.95 26.65
C LYS A 128 15.26 23.26 25.51
N TYR A 129 15.22 23.88 24.32
CA TYR A 129 14.56 23.30 23.15
C TYR A 129 15.20 21.99 22.69
N ASN A 130 16.53 21.93 22.60
CA ASN A 130 17.25 20.73 22.18
C ASN A 130 17.06 19.57 23.18
N LEU A 131 17.10 19.87 24.47
CA LEU A 131 16.81 18.90 25.53
C LEU A 131 15.40 18.33 25.38
N GLU A 132 14.41 19.19 25.19
CA GLU A 132 13.02 18.75 25.05
C GLU A 132 12.78 17.93 23.77
N ILE A 133 13.40 18.31 22.66
CA ILE A 133 13.35 17.50 21.42
C ILE A 133 13.98 16.12 21.64
N SER A 134 15.09 16.05 22.37
CA SER A 134 15.74 14.78 22.72
C SER A 134 14.81 13.91 23.58
N LYS A 135 14.25 14.48 24.66
CA LYS A 135 13.27 13.80 25.53
C LYS A 135 12.04 13.32 24.77
N ALA A 136 11.45 14.17 23.92
CA ALA A 136 10.30 13.83 23.11
C ALA A 136 10.61 12.71 22.12
N ARG A 137 11.81 12.70 21.51
CA ARG A 137 12.26 11.63 20.61
C ARG A 137 12.46 10.33 21.38
N GLN A 138 13.11 10.37 22.54
CA GLN A 138 13.30 9.21 23.40
C GLN A 138 11.96 8.61 23.83
N SER A 139 11.08 9.43 24.39
CA SER A 139 9.73 9.00 24.82
C SER A 139 8.95 8.36 23.67
N PHE A 140 9.02 8.93 22.47
CA PHE A 140 8.34 8.36 21.30
C PHE A 140 8.81 6.93 20.98
N PHE A 141 10.12 6.69 20.90
CA PHE A 141 10.64 5.34 20.61
C PHE A 141 10.49 4.38 21.79
N SER A 142 10.69 4.83 23.02
CA SER A 142 10.42 4.03 24.22
C SER A 142 8.97 3.55 24.27
N ASN A 143 8.01 4.41 23.93
CA ASN A 143 6.60 4.03 23.85
C ASN A 143 6.32 2.99 22.78
N ILE A 144 6.95 3.09 21.60
CA ILE A 144 6.83 2.08 20.54
C ILE A 144 7.35 0.73 21.05
N ILE A 145 8.52 0.71 21.67
CA ILE A 145 9.15 -0.51 22.18
C ILE A 145 8.29 -1.14 23.27
N ASN A 146 7.92 -0.36 24.29
CA ASN A 146 7.15 -0.86 25.44
C ASN A 146 5.78 -1.42 25.04
N ARG A 147 5.09 -0.78 24.09
CA ARG A 147 3.79 -1.25 23.60
C ARG A 147 3.88 -2.50 22.71
N ASN A 148 5.05 -2.78 22.15
CA ASN A 148 5.25 -3.85 21.17
C ASN A 148 6.34 -4.84 21.59
N ILE A 149 6.57 -5.01 22.90
CA ILE A 149 7.66 -5.83 23.42
C ILE A 149 7.62 -7.29 22.92
N ASN A 150 6.41 -7.83 22.74
CA ASN A 150 6.18 -9.19 22.23
C ASN A 150 5.97 -9.23 20.70
N ASN A 151 6.11 -8.11 20.00
CA ASN A 151 5.90 -8.01 18.56
C ASN A 151 7.22 -7.71 17.84
N ALA A 152 8.01 -8.76 17.65
CA ALA A 152 9.33 -8.69 17.01
C ALA A 152 9.29 -7.96 15.66
N ARG A 153 8.24 -8.16 14.85
CA ARG A 153 8.09 -7.49 13.54
C ARG A 153 8.08 -5.96 13.67
N VAL A 154 7.35 -5.42 14.65
CA VAL A 154 7.30 -3.97 14.89
C VAL A 154 8.64 -3.45 15.41
N LEU A 155 9.30 -4.20 16.29
CA LEU A 155 10.61 -3.82 16.82
C LEU A 155 11.69 -3.77 15.73
N PHE A 156 11.85 -4.84 14.95
CA PHE A 156 12.83 -4.89 13.86
C PHE A 156 12.58 -3.83 12.80
N SER A 157 11.32 -3.62 12.39
CA SER A 157 10.99 -2.56 11.42
C SER A 157 11.23 -1.15 11.97
N THR A 158 11.15 -0.95 13.29
CA THR A 158 11.47 0.33 13.93
C THR A 158 12.98 0.58 13.93
N VAL A 159 13.80 -0.42 14.24
CA VAL A 159 15.26 -0.35 14.17
C VAL A 159 15.71 -0.12 12.73
N GLU A 160 15.17 -0.87 11.77
CA GLU A 160 15.50 -0.72 10.36
C GLU A 160 15.23 0.71 9.85
N LYS A 161 14.10 1.32 10.23
CA LYS A 161 13.82 2.73 9.88
C LYS A 161 14.81 3.73 10.49
N LEU A 162 15.42 3.38 11.62
CA LEU A 162 16.38 4.25 12.32
C LEU A 162 17.80 4.11 11.76
N THR A 163 18.18 2.90 11.36
CA THR A 163 19.55 2.61 10.87
C THR A 163 19.66 2.71 9.35
N ASN A 164 18.58 2.40 8.63
CA ASN A 164 18.50 2.41 7.18
C ASN A 164 17.45 3.45 6.74
N PRO A 165 17.83 4.74 6.60
CA PRO A 165 16.93 5.73 6.03
C PRO A 165 16.47 5.24 4.66
N SER A 166 15.15 5.29 4.41
CA SER A 166 14.55 4.76 3.19
C SER A 166 15.26 5.33 1.97
N SER A 167 15.86 4.46 1.15
CA SER A 167 16.33 4.86 -0.17
C SER A 167 15.09 5.31 -0.94
N GLN A 168 14.96 6.63 -1.14
CA GLN A 168 13.91 7.13 -2.01
C GLN A 168 14.14 6.52 -3.38
N LEU A 169 13.12 5.85 -3.92
CA LEU A 169 13.17 5.39 -5.30
C LEU A 169 13.56 6.59 -6.19
N PRO A 170 14.55 6.44 -7.08
CA PRO A 170 14.88 7.45 -8.06
C PRO A 170 13.58 7.93 -8.75
N PRO A 171 13.34 9.25 -8.87
CA PRO A 171 12.13 9.78 -9.49
C PRO A 171 11.92 9.23 -10.90
N GLU A 172 13.01 8.95 -11.60
CA GLU A 172 13.06 8.36 -12.93
C GLU A 172 12.26 7.05 -13.02
N LEU A 173 12.29 6.22 -11.97
CA LEU A 173 11.54 4.96 -11.90
C LEU A 173 10.02 5.13 -11.79
N SER A 174 9.55 6.35 -11.51
CA SER A 174 8.11 6.68 -11.43
C SER A 174 7.57 7.35 -12.70
N SER A 175 8.35 7.39 -13.77
CA SER A 175 7.92 7.95 -15.06
C SER A 175 7.04 6.96 -15.84
N VAL A 176 6.12 7.48 -16.67
CA VAL A 176 5.28 6.67 -17.56
C VAL A 176 6.14 5.78 -18.48
N ASN A 177 7.27 6.30 -18.96
CA ASN A 177 8.21 5.55 -19.79
C ASN A 177 8.76 4.34 -19.05
N LYS A 178 9.23 4.50 -17.80
CA LYS A 178 9.69 3.37 -16.99
C LYS A 178 8.57 2.36 -16.70
N CYS A 179 7.34 2.81 -16.46
CA CYS A 179 6.20 1.90 -16.33
C CYS A 179 6.00 1.05 -17.60
N ASN A 180 6.12 1.65 -18.78
CA ASN A 180 6.02 0.94 -20.06
C ASN A 180 7.20 -0.02 -20.29
N ASP A 181 8.42 0.36 -19.87
CA ASP A 181 9.59 -0.53 -19.89
C ASP A 181 9.34 -1.78 -19.04
N PHE A 182 8.83 -1.60 -17.81
CA PHE A 182 8.47 -2.71 -16.93
C PHE A 182 7.37 -3.59 -17.53
N ALA A 183 6.31 -2.99 -18.09
CA ALA A 183 5.22 -3.71 -18.71
C ALA A 183 5.71 -4.59 -19.87
N SER A 184 6.53 -4.01 -20.76
CA SER A 184 7.11 -4.71 -21.91
C SER A 184 8.06 -5.83 -21.46
N PHE A 185 8.90 -5.55 -20.47
CA PHE A 185 9.83 -6.54 -19.90
C PHE A 185 9.10 -7.74 -19.28
N PHE A 186 8.07 -7.50 -18.46
CA PHE A 186 7.31 -8.58 -17.85
C PHE A 186 6.49 -9.35 -18.87
N LYS A 187 5.88 -8.68 -19.85
CA LYS A 187 5.16 -9.34 -20.96
C LYS A 187 6.09 -10.27 -21.74
N GLY A 188 7.27 -9.79 -22.13
CA GLY A 188 8.27 -10.60 -22.84
C GLY A 188 8.75 -11.82 -22.03
N LYS A 189 8.81 -11.73 -20.69
CA LYS A 189 9.08 -12.89 -19.83
C LYS A 189 7.95 -13.92 -19.88
N ILE A 190 6.70 -13.47 -19.82
CA ILE A 190 5.52 -14.34 -19.89
C ILE A 190 5.49 -15.05 -21.24
N ASP A 191 5.74 -14.33 -22.34
CA ASP A 191 5.76 -14.89 -23.69
C ASP A 191 6.84 -15.97 -23.83
N LYS A 192 8.05 -15.73 -23.28
CA LYS A 192 9.12 -16.75 -23.23
C LYS A 192 8.72 -18.00 -22.44
N ILE A 193 8.05 -17.83 -21.29
CA ILE A 193 7.55 -18.96 -20.49
C ILE A 193 6.52 -19.76 -21.29
N ARG A 194 5.57 -19.08 -21.94
CA ARG A 194 4.55 -19.73 -22.78
C ARG A 194 5.16 -20.52 -23.93
N LEU A 195 6.15 -19.94 -24.63
CA LEU A 195 6.87 -20.63 -25.69
C LEU A 195 7.61 -21.87 -25.17
N ASN A 196 8.26 -21.76 -24.00
CA ASN A 196 8.97 -22.88 -23.40
C ASN A 196 8.00 -24.01 -23.03
N ILE A 197 6.90 -23.70 -22.35
CA ILE A 197 5.86 -24.69 -22.00
C ILE A 197 5.30 -25.36 -23.26
N ALA A 198 4.96 -24.58 -24.29
CA ALA A 198 4.46 -25.13 -25.55
C ALA A 198 5.47 -26.11 -26.19
N SER A 199 6.76 -25.75 -26.20
CA SER A 199 7.81 -26.62 -26.73
C SER A 199 7.97 -27.91 -25.92
N GLN A 200 7.85 -27.86 -24.59
CA GLN A 200 7.91 -29.04 -23.73
C GLN A 200 6.71 -29.96 -23.92
N LEU A 201 5.51 -29.40 -24.09
CA LEU A 201 4.30 -30.17 -24.36
C LEU A 201 4.36 -30.89 -25.72
N GLN A 202 4.94 -30.26 -26.74
CA GLN A 202 5.18 -30.90 -28.04
C GLN A 202 6.12 -32.10 -27.92
N ILE A 203 7.17 -32.01 -27.09
CA ILE A 203 8.08 -33.13 -26.83
C ILE A 203 7.34 -34.26 -26.08
N ALA A 204 6.52 -33.92 -25.09
CA ALA A 204 5.76 -34.89 -24.31
C ALA A 204 4.69 -35.64 -25.13
N GLN A 205 4.10 -35.00 -26.14
CA GLN A 205 3.16 -35.65 -27.07
C GLN A 205 3.81 -36.70 -27.97
N ASN A 206 5.14 -36.66 -28.14
CA ASN A 206 5.89 -37.67 -28.88
C ASN A 206 6.31 -38.87 -28.02
N LEU A 207 5.99 -38.84 -26.72
CA LEU A 207 6.20 -39.95 -25.80
C LEU A 207 4.86 -40.63 -25.55
N GLU A 208 4.81 -41.96 -25.68
CA GLU A 208 3.64 -42.77 -25.32
C GLU A 208 3.18 -42.42 -23.89
N PRO A 209 1.88 -42.08 -23.68
CA PRO A 209 1.41 -41.72 -22.36
C PRO A 209 1.57 -42.90 -21.41
N LEU A 210 2.36 -42.74 -20.34
CA LEU A 210 2.31 -43.68 -19.23
C LEU A 210 0.87 -43.75 -18.76
N ALA A 211 0.27 -44.94 -18.85
CA ALA A 211 -1.06 -45.22 -18.33
C ALA A 211 -1.03 -45.01 -16.80
N VAL A 212 -1.35 -43.79 -16.37
CA VAL A 212 -1.61 -43.50 -14.97
C VAL A 212 -2.89 -44.25 -14.63
N GLN A 213 -2.78 -45.27 -13.78
CA GLN A 213 -3.93 -45.90 -13.16
C GLN A 213 -4.67 -44.82 -12.36
N ARG A 214 -5.69 -44.23 -12.99
CA ARG A 214 -6.62 -43.31 -12.34
C ARG A 214 -7.49 -44.17 -11.42
N GLY A 215 -7.03 -44.40 -10.20
CA GLY A 215 -7.89 -44.88 -9.12
C GLY A 215 -9.10 -43.95 -8.96
N ASP A 216 -10.19 -44.46 -8.37
CA ASP A 216 -11.48 -43.77 -8.19
C ASP A 216 -11.31 -42.26 -8.02
N LEU A 217 -11.48 -41.54 -9.13
CA LEU A 217 -11.37 -40.09 -9.11
C LEU A 217 -12.63 -39.57 -8.42
N ASN A 218 -12.45 -38.94 -7.26
CA ASN A 218 -13.43 -38.01 -6.73
C ASN A 218 -13.59 -36.87 -7.74
N LEU A 219 -14.47 -37.07 -8.72
CA LEU A 219 -14.80 -36.07 -9.72
C LEU A 219 -15.62 -34.99 -9.01
N MET A 220 -15.14 -33.75 -9.06
CA MET A 220 -15.91 -32.57 -8.69
C MET A 220 -16.47 -31.96 -9.97
N PRO A 221 -17.67 -32.40 -10.43
CA PRO A 221 -18.20 -31.98 -11.73
C PRO A 221 -18.61 -30.50 -11.74
N THR A 222 -18.91 -29.94 -10.57
CA THR A 222 -19.42 -28.58 -10.40
C THR A 222 -18.91 -27.99 -9.09
N PHE A 223 -18.81 -26.66 -9.04
CA PHE A 223 -18.60 -25.94 -7.78
C PHE A 223 -19.91 -25.83 -7.00
N ASP A 224 -19.82 -25.89 -5.68
CA ASP A 224 -20.95 -25.67 -4.79
C ASP A 224 -21.28 -24.18 -4.69
N LEU A 225 -22.58 -23.89 -4.61
CA LEU A 225 -23.05 -22.53 -4.34
C LEU A 225 -22.70 -22.09 -2.93
N VAL A 226 -22.49 -20.79 -2.79
CA VAL A 226 -22.05 -20.14 -1.56
C VAL A 226 -23.23 -19.39 -0.93
N ASP A 227 -23.36 -19.53 0.39
CA ASP A 227 -24.30 -18.78 1.20
C ASP A 227 -23.65 -17.55 1.88
N TYR A 228 -24.46 -16.76 2.58
CA TYR A 228 -23.97 -15.56 3.25
C TYR A 228 -22.89 -15.87 4.30
N GLU A 229 -23.08 -16.94 5.10
CA GLU A 229 -22.15 -17.31 6.17
C GLU A 229 -20.76 -17.65 5.61
N THR A 230 -20.73 -18.45 4.54
CA THR A 230 -19.49 -18.82 3.86
C THR A 230 -18.84 -17.60 3.21
N LEU A 231 -19.61 -16.72 2.57
CA LEU A 231 -19.10 -15.46 2.02
C LEU A 231 -18.47 -14.59 3.11
N GLU A 232 -19.20 -14.33 4.20
CA GLU A 232 -18.76 -13.48 5.30
C GLU A 232 -17.47 -14.02 5.93
N LYS A 233 -17.41 -15.33 6.21
CA LYS A 233 -16.21 -16.00 6.72
C LYS A 233 -15.00 -15.81 5.80
N ASN A 234 -15.17 -15.98 4.49
CA ASN A 234 -14.07 -15.79 3.53
C ASN A 234 -13.62 -14.33 3.47
N VAL A 235 -14.57 -13.38 3.41
CA VAL A 235 -14.27 -11.94 3.36
C VAL A 235 -13.52 -11.48 4.61
N GLN A 236 -13.91 -11.94 5.81
CA GLN A 236 -13.24 -11.55 7.05
C GLN A 236 -11.80 -12.07 7.12
N ASN A 237 -11.57 -13.32 6.70
CA ASN A 237 -10.25 -13.97 6.73
C ASN A 237 -9.28 -13.43 5.66
N LEU A 238 -9.77 -12.86 4.57
CA LEU A 238 -8.92 -12.25 3.56
C LEU A 238 -8.25 -10.97 4.07
N SER A 239 -7.00 -10.74 3.66
CA SER A 239 -6.30 -9.49 4.00
C SER A 239 -7.01 -8.27 3.41
N SER A 240 -7.01 -7.15 4.13
CA SER A 240 -7.57 -5.87 3.66
C SER A 240 -6.66 -5.18 2.63
N SER A 241 -6.45 -5.82 1.48
CA SER A 241 -5.62 -5.34 0.39
C SER A 241 -6.48 -4.74 -0.72
N THR A 242 -6.48 -3.41 -0.80
CA THR A 242 -7.24 -2.63 -1.79
C THR A 242 -6.49 -2.52 -3.11
N SER A 243 -7.20 -2.83 -4.19
CA SER A 243 -6.80 -2.54 -5.56
C SER A 243 -7.21 -1.14 -5.98
N GLU A 244 -6.44 -0.53 -6.87
CA GLU A 244 -6.83 0.74 -7.50
C GLU A 244 -8.00 0.55 -8.49
N LEU A 245 -8.29 -0.70 -8.85
CA LEU A 245 -9.47 -1.10 -9.63
C LEU A 245 -10.71 -1.33 -8.76
N ASP A 246 -10.57 -1.33 -7.42
CA ASP A 246 -11.73 -1.50 -6.54
C ASP A 246 -12.54 -0.20 -6.48
N ILE A 247 -13.85 -0.31 -6.72
CA ILE A 247 -14.78 0.82 -6.53
C ILE A 247 -14.93 1.17 -5.05
N LEU A 248 -15.01 0.14 -4.21
CA LEU A 248 -15.08 0.26 -2.76
C LEU A 248 -13.74 -0.15 -2.14
N PRO A 249 -13.07 0.74 -1.38
CA PRO A 249 -11.88 0.35 -0.64
C PRO A 249 -12.18 -0.86 0.27
N THR A 250 -11.28 -1.83 0.34
CA THR A 250 -11.54 -3.14 0.98
C THR A 250 -12.07 -3.02 2.41
N ASN A 251 -11.50 -2.12 3.23
CA ASN A 251 -11.99 -1.92 4.59
C ASN A 251 -13.44 -1.42 4.63
N PHE A 252 -13.78 -0.52 3.69
CA PHE A 252 -15.15 -0.04 3.56
C PHE A 252 -16.07 -1.14 3.04
N PHE A 253 -15.68 -1.85 1.99
CA PHE A 253 -16.38 -3.04 1.47
C PHE A 253 -16.72 -4.03 2.58
N LYS A 254 -15.74 -4.39 3.43
CA LYS A 254 -15.95 -5.27 4.59
C LYS A 254 -16.98 -4.71 5.58
N SER A 255 -16.92 -3.40 5.86
CA SER A 255 -17.83 -2.76 6.81
C SER A 255 -19.28 -2.70 6.33
N VAL A 256 -19.50 -2.68 5.00
CA VAL A 256 -20.84 -2.63 4.39
C VAL A 256 -21.24 -3.95 3.74
N LEU A 257 -20.51 -5.05 3.99
CA LEU A 257 -20.75 -6.34 3.31
C LEU A 257 -22.20 -6.79 3.44
N HIS A 258 -22.78 -6.67 4.65
CA HIS A 258 -24.17 -7.03 4.93
C HIS A 258 -25.18 -6.28 4.05
N LEU A 259 -24.85 -5.08 3.57
CA LEU A 259 -25.74 -4.27 2.69
C LEU A 259 -25.64 -4.67 1.22
N ILE A 260 -24.50 -5.21 0.79
CA ILE A 260 -24.21 -5.54 -0.62
C ILE A 260 -24.08 -7.05 -0.85
N SER A 261 -24.37 -7.87 0.17
CA SER A 261 -24.09 -9.29 0.17
C SER A 261 -24.89 -10.03 -0.90
N ALA A 262 -26.14 -9.63 -1.14
CA ALA A 262 -26.98 -10.21 -2.19
C ALA A 262 -26.33 -10.07 -3.58
N ASP A 263 -25.88 -8.85 -3.94
CA ASP A 263 -25.22 -8.59 -5.22
C ASP A 263 -23.91 -9.38 -5.34
N VAL A 264 -23.10 -9.40 -4.26
CA VAL A 264 -21.81 -10.09 -4.24
C VAL A 264 -21.99 -11.60 -4.33
N LEU A 265 -22.96 -12.16 -3.61
CA LEU A 265 -23.33 -13.58 -3.71
C LEU A 265 -23.79 -13.95 -5.10
N GLN A 266 -24.62 -13.11 -5.73
CA GLN A 266 -25.09 -13.34 -7.09
C GLN A 266 -23.90 -13.39 -8.07
N ILE A 267 -22.98 -12.42 -8.02
CA ILE A 267 -21.77 -12.42 -8.87
C ILE A 267 -20.95 -13.71 -8.67
N ILE A 268 -20.70 -14.09 -7.41
CA ILE A 268 -19.90 -15.28 -7.09
C ILE A 268 -20.60 -16.54 -7.57
N ASN A 269 -21.87 -16.74 -7.22
CA ASN A 269 -22.61 -17.96 -7.53
C ASN A 269 -22.83 -18.11 -9.05
N THR A 270 -23.13 -17.02 -9.77
CA THR A 270 -23.18 -17.05 -11.25
C THR A 270 -21.82 -17.43 -11.83
N SER A 271 -20.71 -16.92 -11.28
CA SER A 271 -19.36 -17.30 -11.73
C SER A 271 -19.06 -18.79 -11.50
N LEU A 272 -19.43 -19.33 -10.33
CA LEU A 272 -19.25 -20.74 -9.97
C LEU A 272 -20.09 -21.67 -10.84
N GLN A 273 -21.37 -21.32 -11.07
CA GLN A 273 -22.30 -22.12 -11.88
C GLN A 273 -21.89 -22.17 -13.35
N THR A 274 -21.50 -21.03 -13.92
CA THR A 274 -21.15 -20.92 -15.34
C THR A 274 -19.71 -21.32 -15.64
N GLY A 275 -18.85 -21.38 -14.61
CA GLY A 275 -17.40 -21.52 -14.78
C GLY A 275 -16.74 -20.28 -15.41
N ILE A 276 -17.45 -19.15 -15.51
CA ILE A 276 -16.96 -17.92 -16.13
C ILE A 276 -16.51 -16.95 -15.04
N PHE A 277 -15.21 -16.65 -15.02
CA PHE A 277 -14.67 -15.58 -14.19
C PHE A 277 -14.89 -14.22 -14.86
N PRO A 278 -15.47 -13.21 -14.16
CA PRO A 278 -15.73 -11.90 -14.75
C PRO A 278 -14.47 -11.25 -15.32
N SER A 279 -14.59 -10.73 -16.54
CA SER A 279 -13.50 -10.18 -17.34
C SER A 279 -12.87 -8.94 -16.72
N SER A 280 -13.65 -8.08 -16.06
CA SER A 280 -13.10 -6.93 -15.32
C SER A 280 -12.21 -7.35 -14.14
N LEU A 281 -12.46 -8.54 -13.55
CA LEU A 281 -11.69 -9.07 -12.43
C LEU A 281 -10.38 -9.74 -12.87
N LYS A 282 -10.21 -10.05 -14.18
CA LYS A 282 -8.98 -10.64 -14.75
C LYS A 282 -7.81 -9.63 -14.80
N ASN A 283 -8.13 -8.34 -14.71
CA ASN A 283 -7.14 -7.27 -14.78
C ASN A 283 -6.55 -6.99 -13.40
N ALA A 284 -5.24 -6.75 -13.35
CA ALA A 284 -4.53 -6.41 -12.12
C ALA A 284 -3.65 -5.18 -12.33
N VAL A 285 -3.47 -4.39 -11.27
CA VAL A 285 -2.43 -3.35 -11.26
C VAL A 285 -1.11 -4.01 -10.87
N VAL A 286 -0.16 -4.02 -11.79
CA VAL A 286 1.17 -4.59 -11.55
C VAL A 286 2.05 -3.56 -10.85
N LYS A 287 2.55 -3.92 -9.66
CA LYS A 287 3.51 -3.13 -8.90
C LYS A 287 4.88 -3.81 -8.96
N PRO A 288 5.85 -3.27 -9.74
CA PRO A 288 7.20 -3.78 -9.75
C PRO A 288 7.83 -3.60 -8.36
N LEU A 289 8.25 -4.70 -7.75
CA LEU A 289 8.93 -4.66 -6.46
C LEU A 289 10.34 -5.25 -6.59
N LEU A 290 11.33 -4.56 -6.02
CA LEU A 290 12.69 -5.07 -6.02
C LEU A 290 12.75 -6.39 -5.23
N LYS A 291 13.46 -7.39 -5.76
CA LYS A 291 13.57 -8.72 -5.16
C LYS A 291 14.31 -8.69 -3.82
N LYS A 292 15.31 -7.80 -3.69
CA LYS A 292 16.08 -7.53 -2.46
C LYS A 292 16.48 -6.06 -2.42
N ASN A 293 16.52 -5.46 -1.23
CA ASN A 293 16.72 -4.02 -1.07
C ASN A 293 18.07 -3.48 -1.58
N ASN A 294 19.09 -4.35 -1.69
CA ASN A 294 20.45 -4.00 -2.10
C ASN A 294 20.73 -4.25 -3.60
N LEU A 295 19.73 -4.66 -4.38
CA LEU A 295 19.91 -4.86 -5.81
C LEU A 295 19.86 -3.54 -6.57
N ASP A 296 20.56 -3.48 -7.70
CA ASP A 296 20.53 -2.33 -8.57
C ASP A 296 19.11 -2.11 -9.13
N SER A 297 18.55 -0.94 -8.83
CA SER A 297 17.23 -0.48 -9.26
C SER A 297 17.15 -0.12 -10.75
N SER A 298 18.30 0.04 -11.43
CA SER A 298 18.35 0.29 -12.88
C SER A 298 18.04 -0.96 -13.71
N VAL A 299 18.24 -2.16 -13.13
CA VAL A 299 18.14 -3.44 -13.81
C VAL A 299 16.74 -4.04 -13.63
N LEU A 300 15.96 -4.11 -14.71
CA LEU A 300 14.57 -4.62 -14.68
C LEU A 300 14.47 -6.07 -14.17
N ASN A 301 15.50 -6.90 -14.39
CA ASN A 301 15.52 -8.29 -13.92
C ASN A 301 15.53 -8.43 -12.39
N ASN A 302 15.91 -7.37 -11.67
CA ASN A 302 15.92 -7.34 -10.21
C ASN A 302 14.53 -7.14 -9.62
N TYR A 303 13.50 -6.95 -10.46
CA TYR A 303 12.12 -6.75 -10.02
C TYR A 303 11.26 -8.01 -10.19
N ARG A 304 10.27 -8.14 -9.31
CA ARG A 304 9.15 -9.08 -9.42
C ARG A 304 7.85 -8.30 -9.70
N PRO A 305 6.98 -8.80 -10.59
CA PRO A 305 5.67 -8.21 -10.82
C PRO A 305 4.71 -8.65 -9.70
N ILE A 306 4.30 -7.72 -8.83
CA ILE A 306 3.26 -8.00 -7.83
C ILE A 306 1.91 -7.59 -8.42
N SER A 307 1.05 -8.56 -8.70
CA SER A 307 -0.30 -8.32 -9.22
C SER A 307 -1.24 -7.92 -8.09
N ASN A 308 -1.75 -6.69 -8.12
CA ASN A 308 -2.80 -6.24 -7.21
C ASN A 308 -4.18 -6.42 -7.87
N LEU A 309 -4.80 -7.55 -7.60
CA LEU A 309 -6.11 -7.94 -8.14
C LEU A 309 -7.28 -7.26 -7.38
N PRO A 310 -8.43 -7.03 -8.06
CA PRO A 310 -9.65 -6.56 -7.41
C PRO A 310 -10.10 -7.48 -6.27
N PHE A 311 -10.66 -6.90 -5.21
CA PHE A 311 -11.01 -7.65 -4.00
C PHE A 311 -12.06 -8.73 -4.23
N ILE A 312 -13.08 -8.46 -5.05
CA ILE A 312 -14.10 -9.46 -5.42
C ILE A 312 -13.48 -10.67 -6.14
N GLY A 313 -12.50 -10.43 -7.02
CA GLY A 313 -11.75 -11.51 -7.68
C GLY A 313 -11.03 -12.41 -6.67
N LYS A 314 -10.39 -11.82 -5.66
CA LYS A 314 -9.73 -12.56 -4.57
C LYS A 314 -10.72 -13.40 -3.74
N ILE A 315 -11.96 -12.93 -3.57
CA ILE A 315 -13.01 -13.70 -2.88
C ILE A 315 -13.36 -14.95 -3.68
N ILE A 316 -13.65 -14.80 -4.99
CA ILE A 316 -13.97 -15.92 -5.88
C ILE A 316 -12.81 -16.93 -5.90
N GLU A 317 -11.58 -16.47 -6.10
CA GLU A 317 -10.38 -17.33 -6.09
C GLU A 317 -10.24 -18.11 -4.78
N LYS A 318 -10.49 -17.47 -3.63
CA LYS A 318 -10.40 -18.13 -2.33
C LYS A 318 -11.48 -19.18 -2.11
N ILE A 319 -12.70 -18.91 -2.55
CA ILE A 319 -13.82 -19.85 -2.49
C ILE A 319 -13.52 -21.08 -3.35
N VAL A 320 -13.12 -20.87 -4.61
CA VAL A 320 -12.73 -21.94 -5.54
C VAL A 320 -11.57 -22.75 -4.96
N PHE A 321 -10.54 -22.09 -4.43
CA PHE A 321 -9.41 -22.75 -3.79
C PHE A 321 -9.87 -23.66 -2.66
N ASN A 322 -10.75 -23.17 -1.78
CA ASN A 322 -11.22 -23.98 -0.66
C ASN A 322 -11.91 -25.24 -1.17
N GLN A 323 -12.82 -25.13 -2.15
CA GLN A 323 -13.54 -26.29 -2.72
C GLN A 323 -12.60 -27.31 -3.41
N LEU A 324 -11.51 -26.85 -4.04
CA LEU A 324 -10.51 -27.72 -4.65
C LEU A 324 -9.56 -28.40 -3.65
N THR A 325 -9.53 -27.93 -2.40
CA THR A 325 -8.66 -28.45 -1.34
C THR A 325 -9.40 -29.23 -0.25
N LEU A 326 -10.72 -29.36 -0.38
CA LEU A 326 -11.55 -30.27 0.41
C LEU A 326 -11.32 -31.72 -0.04
#